data_AF-A0A392NRH7-F1
#
_entry.id   AF-A0A392NRH7-F1
#
_cell.length_a   1.000
_cell.length_b   1.000
_cell.length_c   1.000
_cell.angle_alpha   90.00
_cell.angle_beta   90.00
_cell.angle_gamma   90.00
#
_symmetry.space_group_name_H-M   'P 1'
#
loop_
_entity.id
_entity.type
_entity.pdbx_description
1 polymer ?
#
loop_
_entity_poly.entity_id
_entity_poly.type
_entity_poly.pdbx_seq_one_letter_code
_entity_poly.pdbx_strand_id
1 'polypeptide(L)' 'MGARVGIFDADVYGPSLPTMVSPENRLLEMNPEKKTIIPTEYMGVKLVSFGFAGQGRAIMRGPMVSGVINQLLTTTE' A
#
# COMPACT_ATOMS: atom_id res chain seq x y z
N MET A 1 0.30 -25.55 9.97
CA MET A 1 0.11 -24.92 8.66
C MET A 1 -0.02 -23.43 8.90
N GLY A 2 0.75 -22.60 8.22
CA GLY A 2 0.67 -21.15 8.39
C GLY A 2 1.61 -20.50 7.41
N ALA A 3 1.07 -20.01 6.31
CA ALA A 3 1.84 -19.19 5.38
C ALA A 3 1.98 -17.78 5.97
N ARG A 4 3.11 -17.13 5.70
CA ARG A 4 3.18 -15.67 5.85
C ARG A 4 2.37 -15.07 4.72
N VAL A 5 1.38 -14.24 5.06
CA VAL A 5 0.45 -13.64 4.10
C VAL A 5 0.54 -12.12 4.21
N GLY A 6 0.50 -11.45 3.05
CA GLY A 6 0.29 -10.01 2.92
C GLY A 6 -0.75 -9.73 1.84
N ILE A 7 -1.37 -8.56 1.87
CA ILE A 7 -2.38 -8.13 0.90
C ILE A 7 -1.90 -6.85 0.23
N PHE A 8 -1.92 -6.86 -1.11
CA PHE A 8 -1.66 -5.70 -1.93
C PHE A 8 -2.90 -5.34 -2.75
N ASP A 9 -3.37 -4.11 -2.60
CA ASP A 9 -4.53 -3.55 -3.31
C ASP A 9 -4.08 -2.43 -4.25
N ALA A 10 -4.26 -2.66 -5.56
CA ALA A 10 -3.94 -1.73 -6.62
C ALA A 10 -5.18 -1.06 -7.23
N ASP A 11 -6.34 -1.16 -6.57
CA ASP A 11 -7.57 -0.55 -7.07
C ASP A 11 -7.55 0.97 -6.91
N VAL A 12 -7.56 1.68 -8.03
CA VAL A 12 -7.57 3.14 -8.06
C VAL A 12 -8.99 3.72 -7.95
N TYR A 13 -10.01 2.95 -8.36
CA TYR A 13 -11.40 3.43 -8.50
C TYR A 13 -12.45 2.57 -7.77
N GLY A 14 -12.06 1.42 -7.21
CA GLY A 14 -12.97 0.49 -6.52
C GLY A 14 -13.13 0.79 -5.03
N PRO A 15 -14.06 0.10 -4.33
CA PRO A 15 -14.03 0.04 -2.87
C PRO A 15 -12.71 -0.60 -2.43
N SER A 16 -11.81 0.22 -1.91
CA SER A 16 -10.43 -0.16 -1.65
C SER A 16 -10.27 -0.81 -0.25
N LEU A 17 -9.15 -1.49 -0.01
CA LEU A 17 -8.74 -2.09 1.28
C LEU A 17 -9.07 -1.23 2.52
N PRO A 18 -8.89 0.11 2.53
CA PRO A 18 -9.23 0.94 3.68
C PRO A 18 -10.71 0.89 4.12
N THR A 19 -11.61 0.38 3.26
CA THR A 19 -13.02 0.16 3.61
C THR A 19 -13.26 -1.15 4.36
N MET A 20 -12.33 -2.11 4.25
CA MET A 20 -12.46 -3.46 4.82
C MET A 20 -11.66 -3.64 6.10
N VAL A 21 -10.67 -2.77 6.35
CA VAL A 21 -9.78 -2.84 7.52
C VAL A 21 -9.78 -1.54 8.31
N SER A 22 -9.40 -1.60 9.58
CA SER A 22 -9.26 -0.42 10.44
C SER A 22 -7.94 -0.42 11.22
N PRO A 23 -6.79 -0.37 10.53
CA PRO A 23 -5.49 -0.23 11.19
C PRO A 23 -5.35 1.16 11.84
N GLU A 24 -4.46 1.25 12.83
CA GLU A 24 -4.13 2.51 13.52
C GLU A 24 -3.51 3.52 12.55
N ASN A 25 -2.63 3.07 11.66
CA ASN A 25 -2.06 3.87 10.60
C ASN A 25 -2.75 3.56 9.26
N ARG A 26 -3.29 4.58 8.59
CA ARG A 26 -3.96 4.45 7.28
C ARG A 26 -3.27 5.26 6.19
N LEU A 27 -2.03 5.68 6.43
CA LEU A 27 -1.23 6.42 5.47
C LEU A 27 -0.10 5.53 4.95
N LEU A 28 0.20 5.67 3.66
CA LEU A 28 1.43 5.11 3.10
C LEU A 28 2.63 5.88 3.65
N GLU A 29 3.54 5.15 4.28
CA GLU A 29 4.82 5.67 4.75
C GLU A 29 5.96 5.15 3.88
N MET A 30 6.95 6.00 3.64
CA MET A 30 8.20 5.62 2.99
C MET A 30 9.33 5.59 4.00
N ASN A 31 10.15 4.55 3.93
CA ASN A 31 11.45 4.54 4.57
C ASN A 31 12.40 5.45 3.76
N PRO A 32 12.86 6.59 4.31
CA PRO A 32 13.68 7.54 3.57
C PRO A 32 15.08 6.99 3.24
N GLU A 33 15.61 6.10 4.07
CA GLU A 33 16.96 5.53 3.88
C GLU A 33 16.96 4.44 2.81
N LYS A 34 16.00 3.51 2.90
CA LYS A 34 15.92 2.37 1.98
C LYS A 34 15.09 2.66 0.72
N LYS A 35 14.39 3.79 0.69
CA LYS A 35 13.45 4.16 -0.37
C LYS A 35 12.39 3.07 -0.63
N THR A 36 12.01 2.35 0.43
CA THR A 36 10.99 1.30 0.43
C THR A 36 9.69 1.83 1.00
N ILE A 37 8.58 1.17 0.65
CA ILE A 37 7.30 1.44 1.32
C ILE A 37 7.24 0.61 2.59
N ILE A 38 6.84 1.25 3.69
CA ILE A 38 6.59 0.59 4.97
C ILE A 38 5.14 0.10 4.94
N PRO A 39 4.89 -1.23 4.92
CA PRO A 39 3.53 -1.74 4.88
C PRO A 39 2.81 -1.45 6.20
N THR A 40 1.55 -1.08 6.10
CA THR A 40 0.65 -1.01 7.25
C THR A 40 0.41 -2.41 7.79
N GLU A 41 0.36 -2.59 9.10
CA GLU A 41 0.01 -3.88 9.70
C GLU A 41 -1.40 -3.86 10.29
N TYR A 42 -2.16 -4.93 10.04
CA TYR A 42 -3.46 -5.15 10.67
C TYR A 42 -3.62 -6.64 11.01
N MET A 43 -3.83 -6.95 12.29
CA MET A 43 -4.02 -8.32 12.78
C MET A 43 -2.90 -9.30 12.34
N GLY A 44 -1.65 -8.85 12.30
CA GLY A 44 -0.51 -9.67 11.87
C GLY A 44 -0.37 -9.83 10.34
N VAL A 45 -1.19 -9.12 9.55
CA VAL A 45 -1.12 -9.11 8.08
C VAL A 45 -0.56 -7.77 7.63
N LYS A 46 0.48 -7.84 6.79
CA LYS A 46 1.04 -6.67 6.09
C LYS A 46 0.12 -6.25 4.94
N LEU A 47 -0.23 -4.97 4.91
CA LEU A 47 -1.17 -4.37 3.98
C LEU A 47 -0.50 -3.22 3.23
N VAL A 48 -0.79 -3.16 1.94
CA VAL A 48 -0.44 -2.04 1.07
C VAL A 48 -1.64 -1.75 0.19
N SER A 49 -2.06 -0.48 0.11
CA SER A 49 -3.17 -0.07 -0.74
C SER A 49 -2.95 1.33 -1.29
N PHE A 50 -3.35 1.57 -2.54
CA PHE A 50 -3.47 2.94 -3.06
C PHE A 50 -4.48 3.79 -2.30
N GLY A 51 -5.48 3.18 -1.67
CA GLY A 51 -6.44 3.88 -0.83
C GLY A 51 -5.83 4.49 0.45
N PHE A 52 -4.59 4.13 0.80
CA PHE A 52 -3.82 4.74 1.89
C PHE A 52 -2.95 5.93 1.42
N ALA A 53 -2.83 6.18 0.11
CA ALA A 53 -2.28 7.43 -0.39
C ALA A 53 -3.33 8.53 -0.13
N GLY A 54 -3.02 9.52 0.70
CA GLY A 54 -4.00 10.50 1.22
C GLY A 54 -4.89 11.19 0.16
N GLN A 55 -5.98 11.82 0.61
CA GLN A 55 -7.09 12.34 -0.23
C GLN A 55 -6.73 13.44 -1.27
N GLY A 56 -5.46 13.80 -1.42
CA GLY A 56 -5.02 14.48 -2.62
C GLY A 56 -5.03 13.47 -3.75
N ARG A 57 -6.08 13.45 -4.56
CA ARG A 57 -6.10 12.82 -5.90
C ARG A 57 -4.99 13.46 -6.74
N ALA A 58 -3.74 13.12 -6.45
CA ALA A 58 -2.66 13.25 -7.39
C ALA A 58 -3.17 12.47 -8.60
N ILE A 59 -3.29 13.16 -9.72
CA ILE A 59 -3.51 12.54 -11.01
C ILE A 59 -2.29 11.64 -11.21
N MET A 60 -2.36 10.41 -10.70
CA MET A 60 -1.32 9.41 -10.85
C MET A 60 -1.38 9.00 -12.31
N ARG A 61 -0.68 9.75 -13.16
CA ARG A 61 -0.54 9.37 -14.56
C ARG A 61 0.14 8.00 -14.62
N GLY A 62 -0.16 7.22 -15.65
CA GLY A 62 0.29 5.83 -15.82
C GLY A 62 1.74 5.53 -15.38
N PRO A 63 2.73 6.41 -15.62
CA PRO A 63 4.10 6.21 -15.15
C PRO A 63 4.27 6.19 -13.62
N MET A 64 3.53 7.02 -12.88
CA MET A 64 3.58 7.05 -11.41
C MET A 64 2.95 5.79 -10.82
N VAL A 65 1.82 5.34 -11.37
CA VAL A 65 1.15 4.09 -10.99
C VAL A 65 2.08 2.90 -11.23
N SER A 66 2.71 2.82 -12.40
CA SER A 66 3.66 1.74 -12.71
C SER A 66 4.89 1.78 -11.80
N GLY A 67 5.37 2.98 -11.44
CA GLY A 67 6.50 3.16 -10.52
C GLY A 67 6.17 2.67 -9.10
N VAL A 68 5.01 3.05 -8.58
CA VAL A 68 4.55 2.60 -7.25
C VAL A 68 4.24 1.10 -7.25
N ILE A 69 3.58 0.57 -8.29
CA ILE A 69 3.37 -0.89 -8.41
C ILE A 69 4.70 -1.64 -8.43
N ASN A 70 5.69 -1.19 -9.22
CA ASN A 70 7.01 -1.82 -9.21
C ASN A 70 7.65 -1.73 -7.82
N GLN A 71 7.66 -0.55 -7.21
CA GLN A 71 8.23 -0.36 -5.87
C GLN A 71 7.52 -1.23 -4.83
N LEU A 72 6.21 -1.48 -4.97
CA LEU A 72 5.45 -2.33 -4.07
C LEU A 72 5.70 -3.83 -4.32
N LEU A 73 5.88 -4.24 -5.57
CA LEU A 73 6.17 -5.62 -5.93
C LEU A 73 7.63 -6.03 -5.69
N THR A 74 8.58 -5.09 -5.82
CA THR A 74 10.02 -5.38 -5.74
C THR A 74 10.70 -4.81 -4.51
N THR A 75 10.05 -3.90 -3.78
CA THR A 75 10.71 -3.02 -2.81
C THR A 75 9.80 -2.75 -1.58
N THR A 76 9.19 -3.81 -1.08
CA THR A 76 8.47 -3.86 0.20
C THR A 76 9.25 -4.72 1.20
N GLU A 77 9.45 -4.23 2.42
CA GLU A 77 10.15 -4.94 3.52
C GLU A 77 9.29 -6.05 4.17
#